data_AF-A0A359E394-F1
#
_entry.id   AF-A0A359E394-F1
#
_cell.length_a   1.000
_cell.length_b   1.000
_cell.length_c   1.000
_cell.angle_alpha   90.00
_cell.angle_beta   90.00
_cell.angle_gamma   90.00
#
_symmetry.space_group_name_H-M   'P 1'
#
loop_
_entity.id
_entity.type
_entity.pdbx_description
1 polymer ?
#
loop_
_entity_poly.entity_id
_entity_poly.type
_entity_poly.pdbx_seq_one_letter_code
_entity_poly.pdbx_strand_id
1 'polypeptide(L)' 'MSQKNLIVAFGGVSPEHEVSVLTAIQAISALEESEYNCIPLYVTKSGRWLTGEKLLDLSNYKELSKLH' A
#
# COMPACT_ATOMS: atom_id res chain seq x y z
N MET A 1 -20.62 9.73 -12.80
CA MET A 1 -20.02 10.37 -11.60
C MET A 1 -18.52 10.27 -11.73
N SER A 2 -17.75 11.29 -11.34
CA SER A 2 -16.28 11.20 -11.34
C SER A 2 -15.83 10.24 -10.25
N GLN A 3 -15.07 9.20 -10.62
CA GLN A 3 -14.42 8.34 -9.64
C GLN A 3 -13.46 9.19 -8.79
N LYS A 4 -13.52 9.06 -7.46
CA LYS A 4 -12.67 9.85 -6.54
C LYS A 4 -11.37 9.10 -6.30
N ASN A 5 -10.23 9.77 -6.48
CA ASN A 5 -8.93 9.18 -6.18
C ASN A 5 -8.69 9.20 -4.67
N LEU A 6 -8.39 8.04 -4.10
CA LEU A 6 -8.02 7.88 -2.70
C LEU A 6 -6.59 7.33 -2.63
N ILE A 7 -5.67 8.12 -2.08
CA ILE A 7 -4.30 7.69 -1.89
C ILE A 7 -4.18 7.02 -0.53
N VAL A 8 -3.66 5.79 -0.51
CA VAL A 8 -3.33 5.07 0.73
C VAL A 8 -1.81 5.05 0.86
N ALA A 9 -1.28 5.85 1.78
CA ALA A 9 0.16 5.94 2.05
C ALA A 9 0.57 5.03 3.20
N PHE A 10 1.64 4.25 3.03
CA PHE A 10 2.04 3.23 3.99
C PHE A 10 3.52 2.84 3.92
N GLY A 11 3.98 2.08 4.92
CA GLY A 11 5.39 1.72 5.11
C GLY A 11 6.12 2.80 5.91
N GLY A 12 7.19 3.34 5.34
CA GLY A 12 8.01 4.40 5.92
C GLY A 12 9.31 3.91 6.55
N VAL A 13 10.16 4.85 6.94
CA VAL A 13 11.39 4.59 7.71
C VAL A 13 11.02 4.50 9.19
N SER A 14 10.41 3.37 9.57
CA SER A 14 9.85 3.16 10.91
C SER A 14 10.00 1.69 11.34
N PRO A 15 10.16 1.40 12.64
CA PRO A 15 10.00 0.05 13.18
C PRO A 15 8.62 -0.57 12.92
N GLU A 16 7.61 0.25 12.62
CA GLU A 16 6.24 -0.18 12.32
C GLU A 16 6.00 -0.37 10.81
N HIS A 17 7.05 -0.40 9.99
CA HIS A 17 6.97 -0.48 8.54
C HIS A 17 6.07 -1.64 8.08
N GLU A 18 6.31 -2.86 8.57
CA GLU A 18 5.59 -4.07 8.19
C GLU A 18 4.12 -4.01 8.63
N VAL A 19 3.86 -3.45 9.82
CA VAL A 19 2.51 -3.27 10.34
C VAL A 19 1.75 -2.29 9.46
N SER A 20 2.37 -1.14 9.12
CA SER A 20 1.79 -0.14 8.22
C SER A 20 1.44 -0.73 6.85
N VAL A 21 2.33 -1.55 6.27
CA VAL A 21 2.09 -2.23 5.00
C VAL A 21 0.90 -3.19 5.10
N LEU A 22 0.85 -4.05 6.12
CA LEU A 22 -0.24 -5.00 6.30
C LEU A 22 -1.59 -4.30 6.49
N THR A 23 -1.64 -3.25 7.31
CA THR A 23 -2.86 -2.46 7.56
C THR A 23 -3.35 -1.78 6.27
N ALA A 24 -2.45 -1.21 5.48
CA ALA A 24 -2.81 -0.56 4.24
C ALA A 24 -3.38 -1.53 3.21
N ILE A 25 -2.81 -2.72 3.10
CA ILE A 25 -3.33 -3.77 2.22
C ILE A 25 -4.75 -4.18 2.62
N GLN A 26 -4.99 -4.40 3.92
CA GLN A 26 -6.33 -4.71 4.42
C GLN A 26 -7.33 -3.59 4.13
N ALA A 27 -6.92 -2.33 4.32
CA ALA A 27 -7.74 -1.16 4.02
C ALA A 27 -8.08 -1.08 2.53
N ILE A 28 -7.10 -1.28 1.64
CA ILE A 28 -7.30 -1.28 0.19
C ILE A 28 -8.22 -2.42 -0.24
N SER A 29 -8.03 -3.63 0.29
CA SER A 29 -8.92 -4.77 0.02
C SER A 29 -10.36 -4.52 0.47
N ALA A 30 -10.56 -3.86 1.61
CA ALA A 30 -11.89 -3.47 2.09
C ALA A 30 -12.55 -2.38 1.22
N LEU A 31 -11.77 -1.68 0.40
CA LEU A 31 -12.24 -0.62 -0.49
C LEU A 31 -12.41 -1.08 -1.94
N GLU A 32 -12.18 -2.37 -2.26
CA GLU A 32 -12.29 -2.92 -3.62
C GLU A 32 -13.69 -2.71 -4.23
N GLU A 33 -14.75 -2.80 -3.41
CA GLU A 33 -16.14 -2.58 -3.83
C GLU A 33 -16.62 -1.12 -3.66
N SER A 34 -15.72 -0.19 -3.35
CA SER A 34 -16.06 1.22 -3.10
C SER A 34 -16.09 2.07 -4.38
N GLU A 35 -16.65 3.28 -4.30
CA GLU A 35 -16.63 4.27 -5.40
C GLU A 35 -15.23 4.89 -5.66
N TYR A 36 -14.23 4.51 -4.86
CA TYR A 36 -12.89 5.10 -4.90
C TYR A 36 -11.96 4.36 -5.85
N ASN A 37 -11.16 5.14 -6.58
CA ASN A 37 -9.97 4.64 -7.24
C ASN A 37 -8.82 4.66 -6.22
N CYS A 38 -8.52 3.50 -5.62
CA CYS A 38 -7.46 3.38 -4.61
C CYS A 38 -6.08 3.37 -5.27
N ILE A 39 -5.24 4.33 -4.89
CA ILE A 39 -3.87 4.49 -5.38
C ILE A 39 -2.91 4.21 -4.22
N PRO A 40 -2.14 3.11 -4.28
CA PRO A 40 -1.18 2.78 -3.24
C PRO A 40 0.05 3.70 -3.33
N LEU A 41 0.51 4.18 -2.18
CA LEU A 41 1.75 4.95 -2.05
C LEU A 41 2.63 4.30 -0.97
N TYR A 42 3.53 3.44 -1.42
CA TYR A 42 4.45 2.73 -0.54
C TYR A 42 5.73 3.54 -0.32
N VAL A 43 6.13 3.71 0.93
CA VAL A 43 7.43 4.27 1.31
C VAL A 43 8.31 3.13 1.82
N THR A 44 9.44 2.87 1.17
CA THR A 44 10.38 1.81 1.57
C THR A 44 11.07 2.14 2.89
N LYS A 45 11.74 1.15 3.50
CA LYS A 45 12.61 1.36 4.67
C LYS A 45 13.79 2.30 4.40
N SER A 46 14.17 2.47 3.13
CA SER A 46 15.18 3.43 2.67
C SER A 46 14.60 4.82 2.35
N GLY A 47 13.30 5.03 2.54
CA GLY A 47 12.64 6.31 2.29
C GLY A 47 12.33 6.56 0.81
N ARG A 48 12.39 5.54 -0.06
CA ARG A 48 11.98 5.65 -1.46
C ARG A 48 10.47 5.55 -1.58
N TRP A 49 9.89 6.35 -2.46
CA TRP A 49 8.45 6.39 -2.69
C TRP A 49 8.13 5.60 -3.96
N LEU A 50 7.17 4.69 -3.86
CA LEU A 50 6.75 3.78 -4.91
C LEU A 50 5.22 3.83 -5.05
N THR A 51 4.72 3.81 -6.28
CA THR A 51 3.27 3.75 -6.57
C THR A 51 3.03 2.85 -7.78
N GLY A 52 1.78 2.45 -7.98
CA GLY A 52 1.33 1.66 -9.14
C GLY A 52 0.60 0.38 -8.75
N GLU A 53 -0.12 -0.18 -9.72
CA GLU A 53 -1.05 -1.30 -9.53
C GLU A 53 -0.38 -2.56 -8.97
N LYS A 54 0.92 -2.76 -9.25
CA LYS A 54 1.67 -3.88 -8.67
C LYS A 54 1.68 -3.87 -7.14
N LEU A 55 1.58 -2.70 -6.51
CA LEU A 55 1.53 -2.60 -5.05
C LEU A 55 0.18 -3.00 -4.45
N LEU A 56 -0.83 -3.26 -5.29
CA LEU A 56 -2.14 -3.81 -4.88
C LEU A 56 -2.11 -5.34 -4.76
N ASP A 57 -1.15 -6.00 -5.40
CA ASP A 57 -1.02 -7.46 -5.31
C ASP A 57 -0.39 -7.86 -3.97
N LEU A 58 -1.23 -8.39 -3.08
CA LEU A 58 -0.89 -9.02 -1.81
C LEU A 58 0.29 -9.99 -1.89
N SER A 59 0.47 -10.67 -3.04
CA SER A 59 1.56 -11.62 -3.24
C SER A 59 2.94 -10.96 -3.20
N ASN A 60 3.04 -9.66 -3.51
CA ASN A 60 4.28 -8.91 -3.43
C ASN A 60 4.75 -8.64 -1.99
N TYR A 61 3.89 -8.88 -1.00
CA TYR A 61 4.19 -8.69 0.42
C TYR A 61 4.23 -10.02 1.21
N LYS A 62 4.04 -11.17 0.54
CA LYS A 62 4.16 -12.49 1.19
C LYS A 62 5.57 -12.76 1.71
N GLU A 63 6.58 -12.05 1.19
CA GLU A 63 7.95 -12.05 1.69
C GLU A 63 8.40 -10.63 2.07
N LEU A 64 7.66 -9.95 2.96
CA LEU A 64 8.03 -8.65 3.53
C LEU A 64 9.49 -8.60 4.04
N SER A 65 10.01 -9.73 4.52
CA SER A 65 11.40 -9.91 4.96
C SER A 65 12.45 -9.87 3.83
N LYS A 66 12.04 -9.92 2.55
CA LYS A 66 12.91 -9.79 1.37
C LYS A 66 12.83 -8.43 0.67
N LEU A 67 11.92 -7.53 1.08
CA LEU A 67 11.93 -6.13 0.64
C LEU A 67 13.02 -5.37 1.44
N HIS A 68 14.28 -5.50 1.01
CA HIS A 68 15.37 -4.63 1.43
C HIS A 68 15.77 -3.68 0.29
#